data_AF-A0A968TLK3-F1
#
_entry.id   AF-A0A968TLK3-F1
#
_cell.length_a   1.000
_cell.length_b   1.000
_cell.length_c   1.000
_cell.angle_alpha   90.00
_cell.angle_beta   90.00
_cell.angle_gamma   90.00
#
_symmetry.space_group_name_H-M   'P 1'
#
loop_
_entity.id
_entity.type
_entity.pdbx_description
1 polymer ?
#
loop_
_entity_poly.entity_id
_entity_poly.type
_entity_poly.pdbx_seq_one_letter_code
_entity_poly.pdbx_strand_id
1 'polypeptide(L)'
;MLRWWVDAIGQSTVSIVRSFSALTSLLVLPAVYWLAHELFVQIEAGRQYLGSAKRSQFDPQVRETACWFAVALVAVSPYHLLYAQEAREYALWALLTAVSSALLLRSIRLQSPASWIAYSLSLILGLYTYLLMILVAIGHGIYVLLRDRRLSRNVAAFGLQVRSRF
;
A
#
# COMPACT_ATOMS: atom_id res chain seq x y z
N MET A 1 10.97 -12.17 -17.98
CA MET A 1 11.67 -11.23 -17.09
C MET A 1 12.86 -11.84 -16.34
N LEU A 2 12.82 -13.11 -15.90
CA LEU A 2 13.99 -13.77 -15.28
C LEU A 2 15.19 -14.01 -16.21
N ARG A 3 14.97 -14.29 -17.50
CA ARG A 3 16.06 -14.69 -18.42
C ARG A 3 17.06 -13.55 -18.71
N TRP A 4 16.57 -12.35 -18.92
CA TRP A 4 17.40 -11.17 -19.20
C TRP A 4 18.31 -10.75 -18.03
N TRP A 5 17.89 -11.04 -16.79
CA TRP A 5 18.66 -10.69 -15.58
C TRP A 5 19.70 -11.74 -15.21
N VAL A 6 19.46 -13.01 -15.57
CA VAL A 6 20.40 -14.11 -15.35
C VAL A 6 21.61 -14.01 -16.29
N ASP A 7 21.39 -13.55 -17.53
CA ASP A 7 22.47 -13.44 -18.52
C ASP A 7 23.38 -12.22 -18.30
N ALA A 8 22.89 -11.18 -17.62
CA ALA A 8 23.65 -9.95 -17.39
C ALA A 8 24.64 -10.03 -16.20
N ILE A 9 24.46 -10.97 -15.27
CA ILE A 9 25.21 -11.02 -14.01
C ILE A 9 25.57 -12.48 -13.70
N GLY A 10 26.65 -12.96 -14.32
CA GLY A 10 27.06 -14.36 -14.31
C GLY A 10 27.58 -14.94 -12.98
N GLN A 11 26.92 -14.71 -11.83
CA GLN A 11 27.28 -15.35 -10.55
C GLN A 11 26.06 -15.85 -9.74
N SER A 12 26.14 -17.12 -9.33
CA SER A 12 25.29 -17.91 -8.40
C SER A 12 23.90 -17.37 -8.01
N THR A 13 22.86 -18.16 -8.33
CA THR A 13 21.43 -17.91 -8.02
C THR A 13 21.17 -17.48 -6.57
N VAL A 14 21.94 -17.98 -5.61
CA VAL A 14 21.78 -17.70 -4.18
C VAL A 14 22.12 -16.25 -3.82
N SER A 15 23.13 -15.64 -4.46
CA SER A 15 23.52 -14.26 -4.18
C SER A 15 22.50 -13.26 -4.75
N ILE A 16 21.88 -13.61 -5.87
CA ILE A 16 20.83 -12.81 -6.54
C ILE A 16 19.54 -12.77 -5.70
N VAL A 17 19.12 -13.90 -5.13
CA VAL A 17 17.88 -13.93 -4.32
C VAL A 17 18.07 -13.17 -2.99
N ARG A 18 19.27 -13.22 -2.42
CA ARG A 18 19.60 -12.47 -1.18
C ARG A 18 19.68 -10.97 -1.41
N SER A 19 20.31 -10.51 -2.50
CA SER A 19 20.38 -9.08 -2.82
C SER A 19 19.01 -8.51 -3.17
N PHE A 20 18.15 -9.27 -3.86
CA PHE A 20 16.76 -8.88 -4.12
C PHE A 20 15.93 -8.74 -2.83
N SER A 21 16.06 -9.69 -1.89
CA SER A 21 15.37 -9.65 -0.59
C SER A 21 15.84 -8.49 0.29
N ALA A 22 17.14 -8.17 0.25
CA ALA A 22 17.70 -7.00 0.93
C ALA A 22 17.19 -5.68 0.32
N LEU A 23 17.16 -5.56 -1.01
CA LEU A 23 16.68 -4.36 -1.69
C LEU A 23 15.18 -4.13 -1.45
N THR A 24 14.37 -5.18 -1.54
CA THR A 24 12.93 -5.08 -1.28
C THR A 24 12.65 -4.71 0.18
N SER A 25 13.40 -5.25 1.13
CA SER A 25 13.32 -4.86 2.55
C SER A 25 13.69 -3.40 2.79
N LEU A 26 14.72 -2.89 2.11
CA LEU A 26 15.11 -1.48 2.21
C LEU A 26 14.01 -0.56 1.68
N LEU A 27 13.32 -0.96 0.60
CA LEU A 27 12.20 -0.23 0.03
C LEU A 27 10.93 -0.24 0.90
N VAL A 28 10.82 -1.16 1.87
CA VAL A 28 9.69 -1.14 2.83
C VAL A 28 9.72 0.13 3.67
N LEU A 29 10.89 0.62 4.07
CA LEU A 29 11.01 1.83 4.90
C LEU A 29 10.38 3.07 4.25
N PRO A 30 10.74 3.47 3.02
CA PRO A 30 10.09 4.60 2.36
C PRO A 30 8.62 4.31 2.02
N ALA A 31 8.24 3.06 1.74
CA ALA A 31 6.83 2.70 1.50
C ALA A 31 5.96 2.88 2.75
N VAL A 32 6.45 2.49 3.92
CA VAL A 32 5.78 2.68 5.21
C VAL A 32 5.68 4.16 5.57
N TYR A 33 6.77 4.91 5.37
CA TYR A 33 6.74 6.37 5.53
C TYR A 33 5.63 7.01 4.68
N TRP A 34 5.53 6.60 3.41
CA TRP A 34 4.52 7.12 2.50
C TRP A 34 3.09 6.71 2.91
N LEU A 35 2.89 5.46 3.32
CA LEU A 35 1.61 4.99 3.84
C LEU A 35 1.17 5.78 5.07
N ALA A 36 2.07 5.98 6.03
CA ALA A 36 1.79 6.78 7.23
C ALA A 36 1.40 8.20 6.84
N HIS A 37 2.15 8.82 5.93
CA HIS A 37 1.85 10.16 5.44
C HIS A 37 0.44 10.26 4.80
N GLU A 38 0.09 9.35 3.88
CA GLU A 38 -1.26 9.32 3.27
C GLU A 38 -2.36 9.07 4.32
N LEU A 39 -2.11 8.24 5.33
CA LEU A 39 -3.07 8.00 6.41
C LEU A 39 -3.37 9.28 7.21
N PHE A 40 -2.33 10.03 7.60
CA PHE A 40 -2.51 11.30 8.32
C PHE A 40 -3.28 12.32 7.49
N VAL A 41 -2.96 12.45 6.21
CA VAL A 41 -3.69 13.33 5.28
C VAL A 41 -5.16 12.92 5.18
N GLN A 42 -5.45 11.62 5.16
CA GLN A 42 -6.82 11.11 5.13
C GLN A 42 -7.60 11.37 6.42
N ILE A 43 -6.94 11.28 7.58
CA ILE A 43 -7.54 11.60 8.89
C ILE A 43 -7.87 13.09 8.98
N GLU A 44 -6.99 13.98 8.50
CA GLU A 44 -7.24 15.42 8.43
C GLU A 44 -8.47 15.73 7.58
N ALA A 45 -8.53 15.15 6.39
CA ALA A 45 -9.69 15.28 5.50
C ALA A 45 -10.97 14.79 6.18
N GLY A 46 -10.92 13.64 6.86
CA GLY A 46 -12.06 13.08 7.61
C GLY A 46 -12.55 13.97 8.76
N ARG A 47 -11.63 14.56 9.55
CA ARG A 47 -11.98 15.48 10.65
C ARG A 47 -12.67 16.75 10.16
N GLN A 48 -12.28 17.24 8.99
CA GLN A 48 -12.89 18.43 8.40
C GLN A 48 -14.39 18.21 8.10
N TYR A 49 -14.79 17.02 7.67
CA TYR A 49 -16.20 16.68 7.43
C TYR A 49 -17.05 16.62 8.70
N LEU A 50 -16.44 16.33 9.86
CA LEU A 50 -17.14 16.26 11.15
C LEU A 50 -17.38 17.63 11.79
N GLY A 51 -17.14 18.74 11.07
CA GLY A 51 -17.49 20.09 11.54
C GLY A 51 -16.64 20.62 12.69
N SER A 52 -15.55 19.95 13.07
CA SER A 52 -14.58 20.40 14.07
C SER A 52 -13.71 21.54 13.49
N ALA A 53 -14.33 22.68 13.20
CA ALA A 53 -13.70 23.79 12.52
C ALA A 53 -12.63 24.48 13.38
N LYS A 54 -11.48 24.76 12.74
CA LYS A 54 -10.45 25.75 13.12
C LYS A 54 -9.26 25.30 13.98
N ARG A 55 -9.20 24.05 14.48
CA ARG A 55 -8.02 23.51 15.22
C ARG A 55 -7.44 22.20 14.65
N SER A 56 -7.89 21.74 13.48
CA SER A 56 -7.79 20.33 13.09
C SER A 56 -6.72 19.94 12.06
N GLN A 57 -5.89 20.88 11.58
CA GLN A 57 -4.71 20.52 10.79
C GLN A 57 -3.64 20.06 11.79
N PHE A 58 -3.07 18.87 11.60
CA PHE A 58 -1.95 18.47 12.46
C PHE A 58 -0.79 19.43 12.17
N ASP A 59 -0.08 19.84 13.22
CA ASP A 59 1.16 20.57 13.03
C ASP A 59 2.09 19.73 12.14
N PRO A 60 2.75 20.33 11.12
CA PRO A 60 3.60 19.59 10.19
C PRO A 60 4.64 18.71 10.89
N GLN A 61 5.15 19.17 12.03
CA GLN A 61 6.10 18.44 12.87
C GLN A 61 5.49 17.18 13.50
N VAL A 62 4.21 17.21 13.92
CA VAL A 62 3.52 16.05 14.51
C VAL A 62 3.28 14.98 13.45
N ARG A 63 2.91 15.39 12.23
CA ARG A 63 2.76 14.44 11.10
C ARG A 63 4.09 13.79 10.75
N GLU A 64 5.15 14.59 10.65
CA GLU A 64 6.48 14.10 10.29
C GLU A 64 7.04 13.16 11.37
N THR A 65 6.94 13.53 12.65
CA THR A 65 7.34 12.65 13.76
C THR A 65 6.58 11.33 13.74
N ALA A 66 5.27 11.35 13.51
CA ALA A 66 4.49 10.11 13.42
C ALA A 66 4.92 9.20 12.25
N CYS A 67 5.24 9.78 11.09
CA CYS A 67 5.80 9.01 9.96
C CYS A 67 7.15 8.38 10.32
N TRP A 68 8.05 9.14 10.97
CA TRP A 68 9.35 8.64 11.42
C TRP A 68 9.22 7.60 12.54
N PHE A 69 8.26 7.74 13.45
CA PHE A 69 7.93 6.72 14.46
C PHE A 69 7.47 5.42 13.80
N ALA A 70 6.62 5.48 12.77
CA ALA A 70 6.20 4.29 12.02
C ALA A 70 7.40 3.59 11.36
N VAL A 71 8.31 4.36 10.75
CA VAL A 71 9.56 3.83 10.18
C VAL A 71 10.45 3.21 11.26
N ALA A 72 10.63 3.88 12.39
CA ALA A 72 11.45 3.39 13.50
C ALA A 72 10.90 2.08 14.09
N LEU A 73 9.59 1.97 14.30
CA LEU A 73 8.95 0.74 14.76
C LEU A 73 9.15 -0.41 13.77
N VAL A 74 9.05 -0.13 12.46
CA VAL A 74 9.28 -1.11 11.41
C VAL A 74 10.75 -1.54 11.32
N ALA A 75 11.69 -0.60 11.49
CA ALA A 75 13.13 -0.83 11.44
C ALA A 75 13.65 -1.60 12.66
N VAL A 76 13.07 -1.38 13.84
CA VAL A 76 13.43 -2.07 15.08
C VAL A 76 12.76 -3.45 15.18
N SER A 77 11.75 -3.73 14.35
CA SER A 77 11.04 -5.01 14.35
C SER A 77 11.97 -6.18 13.97
N PRO A 78 12.25 -7.13 14.90
CA PRO A 78 13.16 -8.25 14.63
C PRO A 78 12.66 -9.16 13.51
N TYR A 79 11.35 -9.17 13.24
CA TYR A 79 10.75 -9.89 12.12
C TYR A 79 11.22 -9.40 10.76
N HIS A 80 11.38 -8.08 10.55
CA HIS A 80 11.89 -7.57 9.27
C HIS A 80 13.37 -7.89 9.06
N LEU A 81 14.15 -7.93 10.14
CA LEU A 81 15.57 -8.25 10.07
C LEU A 81 15.80 -9.75 9.74
N LEU A 82 14.98 -10.64 10.33
CA LEU A 82 14.98 -12.06 10.03
C LEU A 82 14.56 -12.35 8.58
N TYR A 83 13.51 -11.68 8.08
CA TYR A 83 13.04 -11.86 6.70
C TYR A 83 13.94 -11.22 5.63
N ALA A 84 14.78 -10.25 5.99
CA ALA A 84 15.80 -9.73 5.08
C ALA A 84 16.94 -10.75 4.85
N GLN A 85 17.15 -11.66 5.79
CA GLN A 85 18.22 -12.68 5.76
C GLN A 85 17.74 -14.02 5.17
N GLU A 86 16.47 -14.36 5.38
CA GLU A 86 15.84 -15.49 4.71
C GLU A 86 15.42 -15.11 3.28
N ALA A 87 15.97 -15.82 2.29
CA ALA A 87 15.63 -15.69 0.88
C ALA A 87 14.20 -16.19 0.56
N ARG A 88 13.18 -15.53 1.11
CA ARG A 88 11.74 -15.87 0.97
C ARG A 88 10.92 -14.64 0.60
N GLU A 89 9.81 -14.84 -0.11
CA GLU A 89 8.97 -13.78 -0.70
C GLU A 89 8.30 -12.80 0.28
N TYR A 90 8.46 -12.98 1.59
CA TYR A 90 7.78 -12.17 2.63
C TYR A 90 8.15 -10.68 2.61
N ALA A 91 9.42 -10.35 2.31
CA ALA A 91 9.86 -8.95 2.23
C ALA A 91 9.18 -8.20 1.07
N LEU A 92 9.09 -8.85 -0.11
CA LEU A 92 8.38 -8.31 -1.26
C LEU A 92 6.87 -8.21 -1.00
N TRP A 93 6.30 -9.20 -0.32
CA TRP A 93 4.88 -9.16 0.06
C TRP A 93 4.56 -8.02 1.04
N ALA A 94 5.42 -7.76 2.03
CA ALA A 94 5.29 -6.63 2.95
C ALA A 94 5.35 -5.29 2.20
N LEU A 95 6.29 -5.14 1.27
CA LEU A 95 6.41 -3.97 0.41
C LEU A 95 5.15 -3.74 -0.42
N LEU A 96 4.68 -4.77 -1.13
CA LEU A 96 3.48 -4.67 -1.97
C LEU A 96 2.24 -4.36 -1.13
N THR A 97 2.12 -4.93 0.07
CA THR A 97 1.04 -4.62 1.01
C THR A 97 1.05 -3.15 1.42
N ALA A 98 2.21 -2.60 1.78
CA ALA A 98 2.36 -1.20 2.14
C ALA A 98 2.05 -0.27 0.96
N VAL A 99 2.62 -0.56 -0.22
CA VAL A 99 2.42 0.23 -1.44
C VAL A 99 0.96 0.18 -1.92
N SER A 100 0.33 -0.99 -1.96
CA SER A 100 -1.09 -1.11 -2.34
C SER A 100 -2.00 -0.35 -1.37
N SER A 101 -1.70 -0.41 -0.07
CA SER A 101 -2.45 0.36 0.93
C SER A 101 -2.28 1.87 0.75
N ALA A 102 -1.05 2.34 0.49
CA ALA A 102 -0.78 3.76 0.23
C ALA A 102 -1.46 4.24 -1.06
N LEU A 103 -1.42 3.43 -2.12
CA LEU A 103 -2.07 3.73 -3.40
C LEU A 103 -3.60 3.75 -3.29
N LEU A 104 -4.21 2.88 -2.47
CA LEU A 104 -5.64 2.94 -2.18
C LEU A 104 -6.00 4.26 -1.49
N LEU A 105 -5.26 4.65 -0.46
CA LEU A 105 -5.52 5.92 0.22
C LEU A 105 -5.30 7.10 -0.73
N ARG A 106 -4.26 7.06 -1.55
CA ARG A 106 -4.00 8.10 -2.56
C ARG A 106 -5.09 8.15 -3.62
N SER A 107 -5.62 7.01 -4.09
CA SER A 107 -6.67 6.97 -5.11
C SER A 107 -7.98 7.54 -4.60
N ILE A 108 -8.32 7.26 -3.34
CA ILE A 108 -9.48 7.85 -2.66
C ILE A 108 -9.29 9.37 -2.49
N ARG A 109 -8.07 9.84 -2.19
CA ARG A 109 -7.79 11.28 -2.02
C ARG A 109 -7.84 12.05 -3.34
N LEU A 110 -7.15 11.55 -4.36
CA LEU A 110 -6.97 12.26 -5.63
C LEU A 110 -8.10 12.03 -6.62
N GLN A 111 -8.90 10.97 -6.46
CA GLN A 111 -10.00 10.62 -7.36
C GLN A 111 -9.59 10.57 -8.86
N SER A 112 -8.34 10.20 -9.13
CA SER A 112 -7.76 10.19 -10.48
C SER A 112 -7.74 8.77 -11.05
N PRO A 113 -8.10 8.56 -12.33
CA PRO A 113 -8.06 7.24 -12.96
C PRO A 113 -6.64 6.64 -12.95
N ALA A 114 -5.60 7.46 -13.11
CA ALA A 114 -4.21 7.01 -13.06
C ALA A 114 -3.85 6.40 -11.69
N SER A 115 -4.33 7.00 -10.60
CA SER A 115 -4.10 6.47 -9.24
C SER A 115 -4.85 5.16 -8.97
N TRP A 116 -6.05 5.01 -9.54
CA TRP A 116 -6.80 3.76 -9.48
C TRP A 116 -6.16 2.65 -10.32
N ILE A 117 -5.63 2.97 -11.50
CA ILE A 117 -4.86 2.03 -12.33
C ILE A 117 -3.60 1.58 -11.58
N ALA A 118 -2.85 2.51 -10.98
CA ALA A 118 -1.67 2.19 -10.20
C ALA A 118 -1.99 1.27 -9.00
N TYR A 119 -3.07 1.57 -8.28
CA TYR A 119 -3.57 0.70 -7.20
C TYR A 119 -3.91 -0.70 -7.71
N SER A 120 -4.74 -0.83 -8.75
CA SER A 120 -5.12 -2.12 -9.33
C SER A 120 -3.92 -2.93 -9.81
N LEU A 121 -2.95 -2.27 -10.47
CA LEU A 121 -1.72 -2.93 -10.92
C LEU A 121 -0.88 -3.44 -9.74
N SER A 122 -0.79 -2.65 -8.66
CA SER A 122 -0.08 -3.09 -7.44
C SER A 122 -0.76 -4.30 -6.79
N LEU A 123 -2.10 -4.36 -6.82
CA LEU A 123 -2.86 -5.47 -6.23
C LEU A 123 -2.73 -6.74 -7.07
N ILE A 124 -2.77 -6.62 -8.41
CA ILE A 124 -2.52 -7.74 -9.33
C ILE A 124 -1.10 -8.28 -9.14
N LEU A 125 -0.11 -7.40 -9.03
CA LEU A 125 1.27 -7.80 -8.77
C LEU A 125 1.42 -8.48 -7.40
N GLY A 126 0.72 -7.99 -6.38
CA GLY A 126 0.64 -8.62 -5.06
C GLY A 126 0.03 -10.01 -5.11
N LEU A 127 -1.10 -10.19 -5.80
CA LEU A 127 -1.76 -11.48 -5.98
C LEU A 127 -0.92 -12.48 -6.79
N TYR A 128 -0.16 -11.98 -7.77
CA TYR A 128 0.79 -12.77 -8.53
C TYR A 128 1.96 -13.25 -7.66
N THR A 129 2.39 -12.42 -6.70
CA THR A 129 3.53 -12.72 -5.83
C THR A 129 3.14 -13.66 -4.69
N TYR A 130 2.00 -13.41 -4.04
CA TYR A 130 1.59 -14.16 -2.86
C TYR A 130 0.07 -14.24 -2.72
N LEU A 131 -0.47 -15.45 -2.66
CA LEU A 131 -1.91 -15.68 -2.67
C LEU A 131 -2.63 -15.05 -1.47
N LEU A 132 -1.98 -14.93 -0.31
CA LEU A 132 -2.57 -14.28 0.88
C LEU A 132 -2.83 -12.77 0.68
N MET A 133 -2.34 -12.17 -0.41
CA MET A 133 -2.73 -10.81 -0.79
C MET A 133 -4.26 -10.68 -0.99
N ILE A 134 -4.97 -11.77 -1.25
CA ILE A 134 -6.45 -11.77 -1.31
C ILE A 134 -7.08 -11.31 0.01
N LEU A 135 -6.49 -11.65 1.16
CA LEU A 135 -6.99 -11.23 2.47
C LEU A 135 -6.81 -9.72 2.65
N VAL A 136 -5.67 -9.19 2.20
CA VAL A 136 -5.41 -7.75 2.19
C VAL A 136 -6.42 -7.03 1.28
N ALA A 137 -6.68 -7.58 0.09
CA ALA A 137 -7.65 -7.04 -0.85
C ALA A 137 -9.08 -7.02 -0.28
N ILE A 138 -9.48 -8.07 0.46
CA ILE A 138 -10.75 -8.10 1.19
C ILE A 138 -10.78 -6.98 2.24
N GLY A 139 -9.70 -6.81 3.01
CA GLY A 139 -9.58 -5.72 3.98
C GLY A 139 -9.71 -4.33 3.35
N HIS A 140 -9.07 -4.11 2.20
CA HIS A 140 -9.22 -2.88 1.40
C HIS A 140 -10.67 -2.68 0.93
N GLY A 141 -11.33 -3.74 0.46
CA GLY A 141 -12.74 -3.69 0.08
C GLY A 141 -13.66 -3.31 1.24
N ILE A 142 -13.48 -3.94 2.41
CA ILE A 142 -14.21 -3.61 3.64
C ILE A 142 -13.96 -2.15 4.03
N TYR A 143 -12.71 -1.68 4.00
CA TYR A 143 -12.37 -0.30 4.31
C TYR A 143 -13.12 0.69 3.42
N VAL A 144 -13.15 0.47 2.10
CA VAL A 144 -13.88 1.33 1.16
C VAL A 144 -15.38 1.31 1.44
N LEU A 145 -15.97 0.14 1.72
CA LEU A 145 -17.39 0.00 2.03
C LEU A 145 -17.80 0.70 3.33
N LEU A 146 -16.97 0.60 4.38
CA LEU A 146 -17.24 1.23 5.68
C LEU A 146 -17.04 2.74 5.63
N ARG A 147 -16.02 3.20 4.89
CA ARG A 147 -15.69 4.60 4.75
C ARG A 147 -16.78 5.39 4.04
N ASP A 148 -17.47 4.76 3.09
CA ASP A 148 -18.41 5.46 2.24
C ASP A 148 -19.73 4.71 2.08
N ARG A 149 -20.65 4.92 3.03
CA ARG A 149 -22.01 4.38 2.96
C ARG A 149 -22.84 4.94 1.79
N ARG A 150 -22.37 6.00 1.11
CA ARG A 150 -22.99 6.54 -0.12
C ARG A 150 -22.39 5.91 -1.39
N LEU A 151 -21.11 5.55 -1.39
CA LEU A 151 -20.49 4.89 -2.55
C LEU A 151 -21.00 3.46 -2.76
N SER A 152 -21.36 2.71 -1.71
CA SER A 152 -21.98 1.38 -1.90
C SER A 152 -23.31 1.47 -2.66
N ARG A 153 -24.06 2.55 -2.44
CA ARG A 153 -25.31 2.85 -3.16
C ARG A 153 -25.03 3.26 -4.61
N ASN A 154 -23.94 3.99 -4.86
CA ASN A 154 -23.56 4.44 -6.19
C ASN A 154 -22.86 3.35 -7.04
N VAL A 155 -22.07 2.45 -6.44
CA VAL A 155 -21.49 1.29 -7.13
C VAL A 155 -22.58 0.26 -7.46
N ALA A 156 -23.54 0.06 -6.56
CA ALA A 156 -24.76 -0.71 -6.87
C ALA A 156 -25.60 -0.05 -7.98
N ALA A 157 -25.73 1.28 -7.97
CA ALA A 157 -26.42 2.03 -9.03
C ALA A 157 -25.66 2.02 -10.37
N PHE A 158 -24.32 2.04 -10.35
CA PHE A 158 -23.49 1.94 -11.56
C PHE A 158 -23.57 0.53 -12.15
N GLY A 159 -23.58 -0.51 -11.31
CA GLY A 159 -23.87 -1.88 -11.74
C GLY A 159 -25.28 -2.07 -12.32
N LEU A 160 -26.28 -1.38 -11.77
CA LEU A 160 -27.65 -1.35 -12.30
C LEU A 160 -27.77 -0.53 -13.61
N GLN A 161 -27.02 0.57 -13.76
CA GLN A 161 -27.00 1.39 -14.98
C GLN A 161 -26.26 0.73 -16.15
N VAL A 162 -25.20 -0.02 -15.88
CA VAL A 162 -24.50 -0.81 -16.91
C VAL A 162 -25.37 -1.97 -17.39
N ARG A 163 -26.17 -2.59 -16.49
CA ARG A 163 -27.12 -3.65 -16.83
C ARG A 163 -28.38 -3.18 -17.57
N SER A 164 -28.73 -1.89 -17.52
CA SER A 164 -29.89 -1.33 -18.23
C SER A 164 -29.56 -0.73 -19.60
N ARG A 165 -28.30 -0.84 -20.06
CA ARG A 165 -27.82 -0.36 -21.37
C ARG A 165 -27.37 -1.49 -22.31
N PHE A 166 -27.62 -2.73 -21.92
CA PHE A 166 -27.56 -3.94 -22.75
C PHE A 166 -28.89 -4.68 -22.60
#